data_AF-A0A8T4SU36-F1
#
_entry.id   AF-A0A8T4SU36-F1
#
_cell.length_a   1.000
_cell.length_b   1.000
_cell.length_c   1.000
_cell.angle_alpha   90.00
_cell.angle_beta   90.00
_cell.angle_gamma   90.00
#
_symmetry.space_group_name_H-M   'P 1'
#
loop_
_entity.id
_entity.type
_entity.pdbx_description
1 polymer ?
#
loop_
_entity_poly.entity_id
_entity_poly.type
_entity_poly.pdbx_seq_one_letter_code
_entity_poly.pdbx_strand_id
1 'polypeptide(L)'
;MDKGQILETIKLVKEHSPKKKFNQTLDMIVNLKNLNLKNPNENMDLFITVPHKIKKPKICAIVGRELETSAKIFDKVVNIEELEVLKKDQKEVKRLSNQFDFFIAQANLMAGIATAFGKILGPRGKMPNPKAGGVVLPNSNLEQVKEKFNSLVQIKTRKELVIKTPVGKENMSDENILENTMLIYNALIHALPQEEANVREVIFKLTMGPAIKVGAKKEDILAKVVKETKKEPKKENRFVKDSKSIKDSKSIKDSRSIKDSRFMKGGTLI
;
A
#
# COMPACT_ATOMS: atom_id res chain seq x y z
N MET A 1 -20.68 17.53 6.22
CA MET A 1 -19.59 17.57 7.24
C MET A 1 -19.08 19.00 7.42
N ASP A 2 -18.89 19.50 8.64
CA ASP A 2 -18.49 20.90 8.89
C ASP A 2 -16.97 21.12 8.75
N LYS A 3 -16.57 22.20 8.07
CA LYS A 3 -15.16 22.56 7.83
C LYS A 3 -14.42 22.85 9.14
N GLY A 4 -15.10 23.48 10.10
CA GLY A 4 -14.52 23.82 11.41
C GLY A 4 -14.07 22.57 12.18
N GLN A 5 -14.93 21.55 12.23
CA GLN A 5 -14.64 20.28 12.90
C GLN A 5 -13.48 19.52 12.27
N ILE A 6 -13.35 19.56 10.94
CA ILE A 6 -12.23 18.93 10.22
C ILE A 6 -10.93 19.63 10.58
N LEU A 7 -10.91 20.96 10.52
CA LEU A 7 -9.72 21.75 10.79
C LEU A 7 -9.23 21.54 12.23
N GLU A 8 -10.16 21.55 13.20
CA GLU A 8 -9.85 21.23 14.59
C GLU A 8 -9.28 19.81 14.73
N THR A 9 -9.88 18.83 14.05
CA THR A 9 -9.39 17.45 14.07
C THR A 9 -7.98 17.33 13.49
N ILE A 10 -7.68 17.98 12.37
CA ILE A 10 -6.34 17.99 11.75
C ILE A 10 -5.30 18.56 12.71
N LYS A 11 -5.63 19.69 13.37
CA LYS A 11 -4.75 20.33 14.36
C LYS A 11 -4.45 19.40 15.53
N LEU A 12 -5.49 18.78 16.10
CA LEU A 12 -5.36 17.83 17.20
C LEU A 12 -4.50 16.62 16.81
N VAL A 13 -4.69 16.08 15.60
CA VAL A 13 -3.88 14.95 15.10
C VAL A 13 -2.40 15.34 14.99
N LYS A 14 -2.09 16.52 14.47
CA LYS A 14 -0.70 16.99 14.36
C LYS A 14 -0.07 17.25 15.73
N GLU A 15 -0.81 17.85 16.66
CA GLU A 15 -0.33 18.18 18.01
C GLU A 15 -0.05 16.95 18.86
N HIS A 16 -0.94 15.95 18.81
CA HIS A 16 -0.85 14.75 19.65
C HIS A 16 -0.06 13.61 19.01
N SER A 17 0.49 13.83 17.82
CA SER A 17 1.35 12.84 17.16
C SER A 17 2.80 13.01 17.60
N PRO A 18 3.50 11.90 17.91
CA PRO A 18 4.90 11.98 18.27
C PRO A 18 5.73 12.45 17.07
N LYS A 19 6.57 13.47 17.27
CA LYS A 19 7.53 13.92 16.25
C LYS A 19 8.48 12.79 15.87
N LYS A 20 8.70 12.59 14.58
CA LYS A 20 9.63 11.58 14.04
C LYS A 20 10.68 12.24 13.15
N LYS A 21 11.77 11.50 12.87
CA LYS A 21 12.86 11.95 11.98
C LYS A 21 12.49 11.95 10.49
N PHE A 22 11.22 11.67 10.17
CA PHE A 22 10.70 11.70 8.81
C PHE A 22 9.35 12.41 8.82
N ASN A 23 9.02 13.02 7.68
CA ASN A 23 7.76 13.74 7.50
C ASN A 23 6.60 12.74 7.32
N GLN A 24 5.67 12.73 8.27
CA GLN A 24 4.57 11.78 8.31
C GLN A 24 3.47 12.15 7.30
N THR A 25 2.81 11.12 6.76
CA THR A 25 1.64 11.31 5.89
C THR A 25 0.39 11.30 6.76
N LEU A 26 -0.52 12.25 6.50
CA LEU A 26 -1.83 12.32 7.10
C LEU A 26 -2.82 11.56 6.20
N ASP A 27 -3.42 10.54 6.78
CA ASP A 27 -4.40 9.68 6.12
C ASP A 27 -5.81 9.99 6.65
N MET A 28 -6.76 10.09 5.73
CA MET A 28 -8.18 10.05 6.01
C MET A 28 -8.67 8.62 5.87
N ILE A 29 -9.38 8.15 6.88
CA ILE A 29 -10.01 6.83 6.93
C ILE A 29 -11.52 7.05 7.02
N VAL A 30 -12.24 6.53 6.04
CA VAL A 30 -13.71 6.59 6.01
C VAL A 30 -14.23 5.17 6.16
N ASN A 31 -14.94 4.94 7.27
CA ASN A 31 -15.65 3.69 7.51
C ASN A 31 -17.03 3.81 6.88
N LEU A 32 -17.36 2.88 5.99
CA LEU A 32 -18.63 2.80 5.30
C LEU A 32 -19.55 1.77 5.99
N LYS A 33 -20.86 1.92 5.78
CA LYS A 33 -21.90 1.00 6.27
C LYS A 33 -22.94 0.76 5.18
N ASN A 34 -23.64 -0.37 5.31
CA ASN A 34 -24.78 -0.72 4.46
C ASN A 34 -24.44 -0.77 2.96
N LEU A 35 -23.26 -1.28 2.62
CA LEU A 35 -22.85 -1.54 1.23
C LEU A 35 -22.49 -3.02 1.07
N ASN A 36 -22.83 -3.56 -0.08
CA ASN A 36 -22.49 -4.89 -0.52
C ASN A 36 -21.44 -4.81 -1.64
N LEU A 37 -20.17 -4.95 -1.26
CA LEU A 37 -19.04 -4.90 -2.20
C LEU A 37 -19.01 -6.03 -3.25
N LYS A 38 -19.92 -7.01 -3.16
CA LYS A 38 -20.10 -8.02 -4.22
C LYS A 38 -20.82 -7.43 -5.44
N ASN A 39 -21.65 -6.41 -5.23
CA ASN A 39 -22.35 -5.73 -6.31
C ASN A 39 -21.38 -4.76 -6.99
N PRO A 40 -21.12 -4.89 -8.31
CA PRO A 40 -20.21 -3.99 -9.01
C PRO A 40 -20.62 -2.51 -8.96
N ASN A 41 -21.93 -2.24 -8.87
CA ASN A 41 -22.48 -0.88 -8.79
C ASN A 41 -22.20 -0.19 -7.44
N GLU A 42 -21.94 -0.98 -6.39
CA GLU A 42 -21.61 -0.49 -5.05
C GLU A 42 -20.09 -0.50 -4.79
N ASN A 43 -19.32 -1.02 -5.76
CA ASN A 43 -17.86 -0.97 -5.74
C ASN A 43 -17.39 0.38 -6.28
N MET A 44 -16.40 0.96 -5.60
CA MET A 44 -15.89 2.30 -5.90
C MET A 44 -14.47 2.17 -6.44
N ASP A 45 -14.23 2.76 -7.61
CA ASP A 45 -12.90 3.00 -8.16
C ASP A 45 -12.89 4.39 -8.80
N LEU A 46 -12.42 5.38 -8.02
CA LEU A 46 -12.44 6.79 -8.36
C LEU A 46 -11.02 7.34 -8.41
N PHE A 47 -10.80 8.27 -9.32
CA PHE A 47 -9.55 9.00 -9.45
C PHE A 47 -9.86 10.48 -9.28
N ILE A 48 -9.25 11.10 -8.28
CA ILE A 48 -9.49 12.49 -7.91
C ILE A 48 -8.18 13.24 -7.99
N THR A 49 -8.16 14.36 -8.69
CA THR A 49 -6.99 15.24 -8.77
C THR A 49 -7.09 16.26 -7.64
N VAL A 50 -6.12 16.23 -6.71
CA VAL A 50 -6.06 17.19 -5.61
C VAL A 50 -5.30 18.47 -5.99
N PRO A 51 -5.71 19.65 -5.48
CA PRO A 51 -5.01 20.90 -5.76
C PRO A 51 -3.60 20.91 -5.15
N HIS A 52 -3.44 20.39 -3.93
CA HIS A 52 -2.16 20.41 -3.22
C HIS A 52 -1.47 19.05 -3.27
N LYS A 53 -0.30 19.00 -3.89
CA LYS A 53 0.49 17.77 -4.09
C LYS A 53 0.92 17.16 -2.74
N ILE A 54 0.49 15.92 -2.49
CA ILE A 54 0.77 15.22 -1.22
C ILE A 54 2.16 14.56 -1.27
N LYS A 55 2.43 13.80 -2.34
CA LYS A 55 3.71 13.14 -2.59
C LYS A 55 4.06 13.23 -4.07
N LYS A 56 5.34 13.10 -4.38
CA LYS A 56 5.79 12.85 -5.75
C LYS A 56 5.70 11.34 -6.01
N PRO A 57 4.70 10.85 -6.75
CA PRO A 57 4.61 9.43 -7.08
C PRO A 57 5.74 9.05 -8.05
N LYS A 58 6.21 7.81 -7.96
CA LYS A 58 7.12 7.24 -8.94
C LYS A 58 6.31 6.66 -10.10
N ILE A 59 6.57 7.12 -11.31
CA ILE A 59 5.80 6.76 -12.50
C ILE A 59 6.69 6.00 -13.48
N CYS A 60 6.22 4.83 -13.92
CA CYS A 60 6.85 4.06 -14.99
C CYS A 60 6.01 4.17 -16.27
N ALA A 61 6.64 4.55 -17.38
CA ALA A 61 6.00 4.64 -18.68
C ALA A 61 6.44 3.47 -19.57
N ILE A 62 5.47 2.78 -20.16
CA ILE A 62 5.68 1.70 -21.13
C ILE A 62 5.23 2.22 -22.49
N VAL A 63 6.19 2.57 -23.34
CA VAL A 63 5.92 3.26 -24.62
C VAL A 63 6.65 2.60 -25.78
N GLY A 64 6.12 2.81 -26.98
CA GLY A 64 6.81 2.47 -28.22
C GLY A 64 7.86 3.51 -28.59
N ARG A 65 8.58 3.24 -29.68
CA ARG A 65 9.68 4.09 -30.18
C ARG A 65 9.23 5.53 -30.48
N GLU A 66 7.98 5.73 -30.86
CA GLU A 66 7.39 7.04 -31.19
C GLU A 66 7.43 8.03 -30.01
N LEU A 67 7.19 7.52 -28.79
CA LEU A 67 7.04 8.34 -27.58
C LEU A 67 8.24 8.22 -26.64
N GLU A 68 9.26 7.46 -27.01
CA GLU A 68 10.41 7.16 -26.14
C GLU A 68 11.14 8.44 -25.69
N THR A 69 11.40 9.37 -26.61
CA THR A 69 12.07 10.63 -26.30
C THR A 69 11.26 11.48 -25.33
N SER A 70 9.96 11.63 -25.59
CA SER A 70 9.06 12.41 -24.74
C SER A 70 8.81 11.74 -23.40
N ALA A 71 8.87 10.41 -23.32
CA ALA A 71 8.65 9.64 -22.08
C ALA A 71 9.82 9.74 -21.08
N LYS A 72 10.98 10.27 -21.47
CA LYS A 72 12.13 10.49 -20.57
C LYS A 72 11.81 11.41 -19.39
N ILE A 73 10.68 12.12 -19.43
CA ILE A 73 10.17 12.89 -18.29
C ILE A 73 9.76 12.01 -17.10
N PHE A 74 9.45 10.73 -17.32
CA PHE A 74 9.02 9.79 -16.28
C PHE A 74 10.23 9.16 -15.58
N ASP A 75 10.03 8.61 -14.38
CA ASP A 75 11.12 8.07 -13.56
C ASP A 75 11.78 6.83 -14.18
N LYS A 76 11.02 6.06 -14.97
CA LYS A 76 11.52 4.92 -15.75
C LYS A 76 10.70 4.76 -17.02
N VAL A 77 11.40 4.57 -18.13
CA VAL A 77 10.82 4.21 -19.43
C VAL A 77 11.14 2.74 -19.70
N VAL A 78 10.15 2.00 -20.18
CA VAL A 78 10.24 0.62 -20.64
C VAL A 78 9.84 0.59 -22.11
N ASN A 79 10.79 0.21 -22.96
CA ASN A 79 10.58 0.08 -24.40
C ASN A 79 9.99 -1.28 -24.76
N ILE A 80 9.66 -1.48 -26.04
CA ILE A 80 9.10 -2.73 -26.56
C ILE A 80 10.08 -3.90 -26.36
N GLU A 81 11.38 -3.68 -26.57
CA GLU A 81 12.41 -4.70 -26.40
C GLU A 81 12.54 -5.12 -24.92
N GLU A 82 12.51 -4.16 -24.00
CA GLU A 82 12.56 -4.41 -22.56
C GLU A 82 11.26 -5.08 -22.06
N LEU A 83 10.11 -4.72 -22.65
CA LEU A 83 8.80 -5.34 -22.38
C LEU A 83 8.82 -6.85 -22.70
N GLU A 84 9.42 -7.28 -23.82
CA GLU A 84 9.51 -8.70 -24.18
C GLU A 84 10.44 -9.50 -23.26
N VAL A 85 11.49 -8.86 -22.73
CA VAL A 85 12.35 -9.48 -21.70
C VAL A 85 11.58 -9.63 -20.39
N LEU A 86 10.91 -8.56 -19.94
CA LEU A 86 10.14 -8.53 -18.70
C LEU A 86 8.95 -9.50 -18.72
N LYS A 87 8.39 -9.78 -19.90
CA LYS A 87 7.34 -10.80 -20.08
C LYS A 87 7.80 -12.18 -19.60
N LYS A 88 9.08 -12.52 -19.83
CA LYS A 88 9.68 -13.79 -19.41
C LYS A 88 10.14 -13.75 -17.95
N ASP A 89 10.57 -12.59 -17.45
CA ASP A 89 11.04 -12.42 -16.07
C ASP A 89 10.01 -11.81 -15.12
N GLN A 90 9.23 -12.69 -14.50
CA GLN A 90 8.22 -12.31 -13.51
C GLN A 90 8.82 -11.74 -12.21
N LYS A 91 10.09 -12.00 -11.89
CA LYS A 91 10.73 -11.46 -10.68
C LYS A 91 11.03 -9.98 -10.86
N GLU A 92 11.57 -9.60 -12.02
CA GLU A 92 11.83 -8.19 -12.34
C GLU A 92 10.53 -7.39 -12.44
N VAL A 93 9.47 -7.95 -13.04
CA VAL A 93 8.14 -7.31 -13.05
C VAL A 93 7.62 -7.08 -11.63
N LYS A 94 7.81 -8.05 -10.72
CA LYS A 94 7.45 -7.88 -9.31
C LYS A 94 8.27 -6.76 -8.66
N ARG A 95 9.56 -6.66 -8.94
CA ARG A 95 10.45 -5.61 -8.44
C ARG A 95 9.98 -4.23 -8.91
N LEU A 96 9.72 -4.06 -10.21
CA LEU A 96 9.15 -2.84 -10.79
C LEU A 96 7.83 -2.47 -10.13
N SER A 97 6.92 -3.44 -9.97
CA SER A 97 5.61 -3.20 -9.35
C SER A 97 5.69 -2.69 -7.90
N ASN A 98 6.77 -2.94 -7.19
CA ASN A 98 6.98 -2.46 -5.83
C ASN A 98 7.65 -1.07 -5.81
N GLN A 99 8.47 -0.76 -6.80
CA GLN A 99 9.21 0.51 -6.87
C GLN A 99 8.38 1.68 -7.38
N PHE A 100 7.44 1.42 -8.30
CA PHE A 100 6.62 2.45 -8.95
C PHE A 100 5.20 2.47 -8.39
N ASP A 101 4.65 3.66 -8.20
CA ASP A 101 3.28 3.88 -7.74
C ASP A 101 2.29 3.72 -8.90
N PHE A 102 2.58 4.33 -10.04
CA PHE A 102 1.73 4.34 -11.23
C PHE A 102 2.46 3.83 -12.47
N PHE A 103 1.70 3.20 -13.36
CA PHE A 103 2.15 2.79 -14.67
C PHE A 103 1.31 3.51 -15.73
N ILE A 104 2.00 4.08 -16.71
CA ILE A 104 1.40 4.69 -17.89
C ILE A 104 1.80 3.83 -19.07
N ALA A 105 0.91 3.66 -20.04
CA ALA A 105 1.27 2.94 -21.24
C ALA A 105 0.59 3.45 -22.50
N GLN A 106 1.25 3.24 -23.63
CA GLN A 106 0.70 3.57 -24.94
C GLN A 106 -0.40 2.57 -25.32
N ALA A 107 -1.50 3.07 -25.91
CA ALA A 107 -2.69 2.28 -26.21
C ALA A 107 -2.41 1.03 -27.08
N ASN A 108 -1.51 1.15 -28.07
CA ASN A 108 -1.09 0.06 -28.96
C ASN A 108 -0.37 -1.10 -28.24
N LEU A 109 0.25 -0.85 -27.08
CA LEU A 109 1.01 -1.85 -26.33
C LEU A 109 0.19 -2.54 -25.23
N MET A 110 -1.06 -2.13 -25.01
CA MET A 110 -1.88 -2.63 -23.90
C MET A 110 -2.11 -4.14 -23.92
N ALA A 111 -2.28 -4.74 -25.09
CA ALA A 111 -2.45 -6.19 -25.21
C ALA A 111 -1.20 -6.97 -24.75
N GLY A 112 -0.01 -6.46 -25.13
CA GLY A 112 1.26 -7.02 -24.68
C GLY A 112 1.46 -6.86 -23.17
N ILE A 113 1.12 -5.69 -22.64
CA ILE A 113 1.23 -5.39 -21.20
C ILE A 113 0.27 -6.23 -20.38
N ALA A 114 -0.97 -6.41 -20.81
CA ALA A 114 -1.94 -7.28 -20.14
C ALA A 114 -1.41 -8.71 -20.02
N THR A 115 -0.75 -9.20 -21.07
CA THR A 115 -0.14 -10.54 -21.08
C THR A 115 1.10 -10.64 -20.19
N ALA A 116 2.00 -9.66 -20.25
CA ALA A 116 3.28 -9.68 -19.53
C ALA A 116 3.14 -9.31 -18.05
N PHE A 117 2.39 -8.26 -17.75
CA PHE A 117 2.28 -7.65 -16.43
C PHE A 117 0.97 -7.96 -15.71
N GLY A 118 -0.07 -8.44 -16.42
CA GLY A 118 -1.41 -8.61 -15.86
C GLY A 118 -1.46 -9.47 -14.60
N LYS A 119 -0.68 -10.56 -14.55
CA LYS A 119 -0.58 -11.45 -13.38
C LYS A 119 -0.08 -10.74 -12.12
N ILE A 120 0.75 -9.70 -12.26
CA ILE A 120 1.42 -9.01 -11.14
C ILE A 120 0.76 -7.66 -10.84
N LEU A 121 0.49 -6.85 -11.86
CA LEU A 121 -0.08 -5.51 -11.72
C LEU A 121 -1.58 -5.54 -11.46
N GLY A 122 -2.31 -6.54 -12.00
CA GLY A 122 -3.75 -6.69 -11.80
C GLY A 122 -4.14 -6.82 -10.34
N PRO A 123 -3.64 -7.83 -9.59
CA PRO A 123 -3.94 -7.98 -8.17
C PRO A 123 -3.46 -6.81 -7.29
N ARG A 124 -2.41 -6.10 -7.73
CA ARG A 124 -1.90 -4.91 -7.05
C ARG A 124 -2.73 -3.65 -7.32
N GLY A 125 -3.54 -3.64 -8.38
CA GLY A 125 -4.30 -2.47 -8.81
C GLY A 125 -3.43 -1.39 -9.46
N LYS A 126 -2.25 -1.76 -9.98
CA LYS A 126 -1.28 -0.83 -10.60
C LYS A 126 -1.30 -0.89 -12.13
N MET A 127 -2.31 -1.53 -12.72
CA MET A 127 -2.45 -1.61 -14.16
C MET A 127 -2.80 -0.21 -14.72
N PRO A 128 -2.21 0.20 -15.86
CA PRO A 128 -2.60 1.45 -16.52
C PRO A 128 -4.12 1.49 -16.77
N ASN A 129 -4.81 2.49 -16.23
CA ASN A 129 -6.27 2.61 -16.34
C ASN A 129 -6.64 3.79 -17.25
N PRO A 130 -7.47 3.59 -18.29
CA PRO A 130 -7.97 4.69 -19.13
C PRO A 130 -8.69 5.79 -18.35
N LYS A 131 -9.47 5.44 -17.31
CA LYS A 131 -10.19 6.42 -16.46
C LYS A 131 -9.25 7.37 -15.72
N ALA A 132 -8.09 6.86 -15.30
CA ALA A 132 -7.06 7.66 -14.68
C ALA A 132 -6.31 8.56 -15.69
N GLY A 133 -6.40 8.26 -17.00
CA GLY A 133 -5.53 8.82 -18.03
C GLY A 133 -4.18 8.11 -18.12
N GLY A 134 -4.08 6.88 -17.59
CA GLY A 134 -2.85 6.07 -17.67
C GLY A 134 -2.62 5.42 -19.03
N VAL A 135 -3.58 5.56 -19.94
CA VAL A 135 -3.47 5.10 -21.32
C VAL A 135 -3.28 6.31 -22.21
N VAL A 136 -2.11 6.42 -22.83
CA VAL A 136 -1.75 7.56 -23.68
C VAL A 136 -1.87 7.18 -25.16
N LEU A 137 -2.34 8.15 -25.96
CA LEU A 137 -2.33 8.05 -27.41
C LEU A 137 -0.95 8.50 -27.93
N PRO A 138 -0.56 8.11 -29.16
CA PRO A 138 0.72 8.51 -29.76
C PRO A 138 0.95 10.04 -29.77
N ASN A 139 -0.12 10.83 -29.83
CA ASN A 139 -0.05 12.30 -29.90
C ASN A 139 -0.31 12.99 -28.55
N SER A 140 -0.39 12.25 -27.44
CA SER A 140 -0.73 12.82 -26.14
C SER A 140 0.43 13.63 -25.54
N ASN A 141 0.10 14.78 -24.92
CA ASN A 141 1.08 15.56 -24.17
C ASN A 141 1.43 14.85 -22.84
N LEU A 142 2.61 14.22 -22.79
CA LEU A 142 3.06 13.46 -21.63
C LEU A 142 3.32 14.34 -20.39
N GLU A 143 3.60 15.62 -20.55
CA GLU A 143 3.83 16.55 -19.43
C GLU A 143 2.54 16.77 -18.64
N GLN A 144 1.42 17.01 -19.34
CA GLN A 144 0.10 17.14 -18.73
C GLN A 144 -0.31 15.85 -18.00
N VAL A 145 0.00 14.71 -18.61
CA VAL A 145 -0.23 13.40 -17.99
C VAL A 145 0.58 13.29 -16.70
N LYS A 146 1.88 13.60 -16.74
CA LYS A 146 2.75 13.57 -15.56
C LYS A 146 2.24 14.50 -14.45
N GLU A 147 1.81 15.71 -14.79
CA GLU A 147 1.24 16.65 -13.82
C GLU A 147 -0.03 16.10 -13.18
N LYS A 148 -0.96 15.58 -13.99
CA LYS A 148 -2.18 14.94 -13.49
C LYS A 148 -1.85 13.82 -12.52
N PHE A 149 -0.93 12.91 -12.87
CA PHE A 149 -0.55 11.80 -12.01
C PHE A 149 0.13 12.24 -10.71
N ASN A 150 0.88 13.35 -10.71
CA ASN A 150 1.49 13.90 -9.49
C ASN A 150 0.46 14.38 -8.46
N SER A 151 -0.72 14.79 -8.93
CA SER A 151 -1.82 15.25 -8.10
C SER A 151 -2.95 14.22 -7.97
N LEU A 152 -2.75 13.00 -8.48
CA LEU A 152 -3.81 11.99 -8.53
C LEU A 152 -3.87 11.17 -7.23
N VAL A 153 -5.08 11.08 -6.66
CA VAL A 153 -5.41 10.19 -5.55
C VAL A 153 -6.43 9.19 -6.05
N GLN A 154 -6.12 7.90 -5.90
CA GLN A 154 -7.06 6.81 -6.21
C GLN A 154 -7.79 6.40 -4.94
N ILE A 155 -9.12 6.43 -5.01
CA ILE A 155 -10.01 5.86 -4.00
C ILE A 155 -10.52 4.54 -4.54
N LYS A 156 -10.27 3.47 -3.80
CA LYS A 156 -10.77 2.15 -4.18
C LYS A 156 -11.30 1.38 -2.99
N THR A 157 -12.53 0.90 -3.08
CA THR A 157 -13.04 -0.11 -2.13
C THR A 157 -12.56 -1.49 -2.58
N ARG A 158 -12.00 -2.25 -1.61
CA ARG A 158 -11.47 -3.60 -1.88
C ARG A 158 -12.47 -4.64 -1.39
N LYS A 159 -12.12 -5.36 -0.32
CA LYS A 159 -12.97 -6.36 0.34
C LYS A 159 -13.59 -5.84 1.63
N GLU A 160 -13.18 -4.66 2.07
CA GLU A 160 -13.56 -4.06 3.33
C GLU A 160 -14.33 -2.76 3.08
N LEU A 161 -15.29 -2.48 3.96
CA LEU A 161 -16.06 -1.23 3.99
C LEU A 161 -15.25 -0.09 4.61
N VAL A 162 -13.97 -0.01 4.28
CA VAL A 162 -13.05 1.00 4.80
C VAL A 162 -12.24 1.56 3.64
N ILE A 163 -12.26 2.87 3.51
CA ILE A 163 -11.45 3.61 2.56
C ILE A 163 -10.34 4.29 3.34
N LYS A 164 -9.10 4.15 2.86
CA LYS A 164 -7.92 4.78 3.43
C LYS A 164 -7.23 5.56 2.31
N THR A 165 -7.15 6.86 2.47
CA THR A 165 -6.64 7.78 1.43
C THR A 165 -5.74 8.82 2.06
N PRO A 166 -4.53 9.05 1.51
CA PRO A 166 -3.68 10.13 1.96
C PRO A 166 -4.33 11.47 1.57
N VAL A 167 -4.32 12.43 2.49
CA VAL A 167 -4.88 13.78 2.27
C VAL A 167 -3.80 14.88 2.35
N GLY A 168 -2.66 14.60 2.97
CA GLY A 168 -1.59 15.56 3.12
C GLY A 168 -0.38 15.02 3.86
N LYS A 169 0.56 15.91 4.17
CA LYS A 169 1.73 15.65 5.01
C LYS A 169 1.75 16.55 6.22
N GLU A 170 2.49 16.14 7.25
CA GLU A 170 2.64 16.88 8.51
C GLU A 170 3.14 18.32 8.28
N ASN A 171 4.03 18.52 7.32
CA ASN A 171 4.61 19.83 6.97
C ASN A 171 3.73 20.74 6.11
N MET A 172 2.56 20.28 5.64
CA MET A 172 1.65 21.13 4.85
C MET A 172 0.83 22.02 5.79
N SER A 173 0.38 23.19 5.31
CA SER A 173 -0.55 24.04 6.07
C SER A 173 -1.88 23.31 6.31
N ASP A 174 -2.55 23.64 7.40
CA ASP A 174 -3.81 23.00 7.77
C ASP A 174 -4.91 23.31 6.76
N GLU A 175 -4.87 24.49 6.16
CA GLU A 175 -5.80 24.96 5.12
C GLU A 175 -5.65 24.13 3.83
N ASN A 176 -4.42 23.87 3.39
CA ASN A 176 -4.18 23.06 2.19
C ASN A 176 -4.65 21.61 2.39
N ILE A 177 -4.46 21.07 3.59
CA ILE A 177 -4.95 19.73 3.96
C ILE A 177 -6.48 19.72 3.98
N LEU A 178 -7.10 20.77 4.54
CA LEU A 178 -8.56 20.91 4.57
C LEU A 178 -9.15 20.95 3.17
N GLU A 179 -8.58 21.73 2.25
CA GLU A 179 -9.03 21.81 0.86
C GLU A 179 -8.95 20.44 0.16
N ASN A 180 -7.80 19.76 0.28
CA ASN A 180 -7.63 18.40 -0.25
C ASN A 180 -8.68 17.44 0.33
N THR A 181 -8.87 17.50 1.65
CA THR A 181 -9.81 16.64 2.38
C THR A 181 -11.24 16.87 1.93
N MET A 182 -11.68 18.12 1.80
CA MET A 182 -13.02 18.47 1.36
C MET A 182 -13.28 18.00 -0.07
N LEU A 183 -12.31 18.17 -0.97
CA LEU A 183 -12.42 17.72 -2.35
C LEU A 183 -12.56 16.18 -2.43
N ILE A 184 -11.70 15.46 -1.71
CA ILE A 184 -11.73 14.00 -1.64
C ILE A 184 -13.04 13.50 -1.01
N TYR A 185 -13.47 14.11 0.09
CA TYR A 185 -14.69 13.72 0.81
C TYR A 185 -15.94 13.97 -0.03
N ASN A 186 -16.08 15.15 -0.66
CA ASN A 186 -17.24 15.47 -1.48
C ASN A 186 -17.33 14.52 -2.70
N ALA A 187 -16.22 14.29 -3.39
CA ALA A 187 -16.17 13.34 -4.49
C ALA A 187 -16.50 11.90 -4.05
N LEU A 188 -16.11 11.52 -2.83
CA LEU A 188 -16.48 10.24 -2.25
C LEU A 188 -17.98 10.12 -1.99
N ILE A 189 -18.59 11.14 -1.37
CA ILE A 189 -20.02 11.17 -1.05
C ILE A 189 -20.86 11.05 -2.32
N HIS A 190 -20.54 11.82 -3.36
CA HIS A 190 -21.30 11.78 -4.63
C HIS A 190 -21.21 10.45 -5.37
N ALA A 191 -20.19 9.64 -5.08
CA ALA A 191 -20.04 8.32 -5.68
C ALA A 191 -20.69 7.21 -4.85
N LEU A 192 -21.15 7.50 -3.63
CA LEU A 192 -21.85 6.54 -2.78
C LEU A 192 -23.35 6.48 -3.15
N PRO A 193 -23.97 5.30 -3.25
CA PRO A 193 -25.39 5.16 -3.63
C PRO A 193 -26.38 5.90 -2.74
N GLN A 194 -26.09 5.99 -1.43
CA GLN A 194 -26.90 6.72 -0.45
C GLN A 194 -26.12 7.89 0.16
N GLU A 195 -25.09 8.38 -0.54
CA GLU A 195 -24.31 9.56 -0.17
C GLU A 195 -23.80 9.49 1.29
N GLU A 196 -24.18 10.45 2.14
CA GLU A 196 -23.76 10.53 3.54
C GLU A 196 -24.31 9.38 4.40
N ALA A 197 -25.44 8.76 4.01
CA ALA A 197 -26.04 7.68 4.79
C ALA A 197 -25.17 6.41 4.80
N ASN A 198 -24.32 6.22 3.78
CA ASN A 198 -23.36 5.12 3.74
C ASN A 198 -22.09 5.39 4.57
N VAL A 199 -21.89 6.60 5.10
CA VAL A 199 -20.74 6.91 5.94
C VAL A 199 -21.07 6.60 7.41
N ARG A 200 -20.25 5.78 8.04
CA ARG A 200 -20.34 5.48 9.47
C ARG A 200 -19.56 6.50 10.29
N GLU A 201 -18.31 6.74 9.91
CA GLU A 201 -17.42 7.67 10.58
C GLU A 201 -16.21 8.01 9.71
N VAL A 202 -15.66 9.20 9.97
CA VAL A 202 -14.41 9.67 9.37
C VAL A 202 -13.37 9.82 10.48
N ILE A 203 -12.17 9.32 10.23
CA ILE A 203 -11.05 9.27 11.16
C ILE A 203 -9.82 9.81 10.45
N PHE A 204 -9.06 10.66 11.13
CA PHE A 204 -7.76 11.13 10.67
C PHE A 204 -6.66 10.49 11.52
N LYS A 205 -5.55 10.13 10.87
CA LYS A 205 -4.35 9.68 11.55
C LYS A 205 -3.09 10.06 10.80
N LEU A 206 -2.01 10.30 11.54
CA LEU A 206 -0.66 10.31 10.96
C LEU A 206 -0.12 8.87 10.90
N THR A 207 0.94 8.66 10.12
CA THR A 207 1.57 7.34 9.90
C THR A 207 1.82 6.59 11.22
N MET A 208 2.41 7.26 12.22
CA MET A 208 2.70 6.72 13.56
C MET A 208 1.93 7.44 14.67
N GLY A 209 0.90 8.21 14.30
CA GLY A 209 0.10 9.01 15.21
C GLY A 209 -1.20 8.30 15.62
N PRO A 210 -1.86 8.82 16.66
CA PRO A 210 -3.16 8.34 17.11
C PRO A 210 -4.25 8.56 16.06
N ALA A 211 -5.26 7.71 16.10
CA ALA A 211 -6.44 7.82 15.24
C ALA A 211 -7.52 8.65 15.93
N ILE A 212 -7.86 9.81 15.36
CA ILE A 212 -8.84 10.75 15.91
C ILE A 212 -10.05 10.81 14.99
N LYS A 213 -11.23 10.57 15.57
CA LYS A 213 -12.51 10.65 14.86
C LYS A 213 -12.97 12.10 14.75
N VAL A 214 -13.50 12.48 13.61
CA VAL A 214 -14.09 13.81 13.40
C VAL A 214 -15.28 14.00 14.34
N GLY A 215 -15.32 15.12 15.06
CA GLY A 215 -16.36 15.41 16.04
C GLY A 215 -16.22 14.67 17.38
N ALA A 216 -15.08 14.01 17.63
CA ALA A 216 -14.78 13.49 18.97
C ALA A 216 -14.56 14.64 19.95
N LYS A 217 -15.10 14.51 21.17
CA LYS A 217 -14.86 15.48 22.25
C LYS A 217 -13.38 15.46 22.65
N LYS A 218 -12.82 16.61 22.99
CA LYS A 218 -11.40 16.75 23.38
C LYS A 218 -10.99 15.82 24.52
N GLU A 219 -11.89 15.58 25.47
CA GLU A 219 -11.66 14.67 26.61
C GLU A 219 -11.41 13.22 26.18
N ASP A 220 -12.20 12.72 25.22
CA ASP A 220 -12.07 11.34 24.70
C ASP A 220 -10.77 11.14 23.89
N ILE A 221 -10.28 12.22 23.29
CA ILE A 221 -9.05 12.24 22.50
C ILE A 221 -7.84 12.12 23.43
N LEU A 222 -7.78 12.94 24.49
CA LEU A 222 -6.71 12.89 25.50
C LEU A 222 -6.62 11.50 26.15
N ALA A 223 -7.76 10.87 26.46
CA ALA A 223 -7.80 9.53 27.01
C ALA A 223 -7.22 8.46 26.05
N LYS A 224 -7.42 8.60 24.74
CA LYS A 224 -6.86 7.69 23.72
C LYS A 224 -5.37 7.93 23.51
N VAL A 225 -4.93 9.18 23.43
CA VAL A 225 -3.52 9.55 23.29
C VAL A 225 -2.70 9.04 24.48
N VAL A 226 -3.21 9.17 25.71
CA VAL A 226 -2.57 8.65 26.92
C VAL A 226 -2.51 7.11 26.92
N LYS A 227 -3.54 6.42 26.41
CA LYS A 227 -3.52 4.96 26.28
C LYS A 227 -2.54 4.46 25.22
N GLU A 228 -2.38 5.18 24.11
CA GLU A 228 -1.45 4.81 23.04
C GLU A 228 0.01 5.14 23.37
N THR A 229 0.27 6.22 24.11
CA THR A 229 1.61 6.56 24.61
C THR A 229 2.07 5.66 25.76
N LYS A 230 1.15 5.13 26.59
CA LYS A 230 1.45 4.13 27.65
C LYS A 230 1.65 2.70 27.14
N LYS A 231 1.35 2.40 25.87
CA LYS A 231 1.77 1.13 25.25
C LYS A 231 3.26 1.22 24.88
N GLU A 232 4.13 1.10 25.89
CA GLU A 232 5.54 0.78 25.66
C GLU A 232 5.68 -0.54 24.88
N PRO A 233 6.75 -0.70 24.07
CA PRO A 233 6.89 -1.82 23.17
C PRO A 233 6.95 -3.12 23.95
N LYS A 234 6.12 -4.10 23.56
CA LYS A 234 6.37 -5.50 23.96
C LYS A 234 7.79 -5.83 23.52
N LYS A 235 8.72 -5.92 24.50
CA LYS A 235 10.07 -6.44 24.29
C LYS A 235 9.92 -7.80 23.63
N GLU A 236 10.26 -7.88 22.35
CA GLU A 236 10.45 -9.14 21.65
C GLU A 236 11.80 -9.72 22.09
N ASN A 237 11.87 -10.13 23.36
CA ASN A 237 12.90 -11.03 23.85
C ASN A 237 12.38 -12.46 23.65
N ARG A 238 12.48 -12.96 22.42
CA ARG A 238 12.72 -14.39 22.23
C ARG A 238 14.21 -14.55 21.99
N PHE A 239 14.87 -14.91 23.08
CA PHE A 239 16.27 -15.24 23.18
C PHE A 239 16.70 -16.16 22.04
N VAL A 240 17.74 -15.70 21.36
CA VAL A 240 18.83 -16.52 20.85
C VAL A 240 19.29 -17.46 21.97
N LYS A 241 18.91 -18.72 21.88
CA LYS A 241 19.62 -19.86 22.46
C LYS A 241 19.36 -21.02 21.51
N ASP A 242 20.32 -21.27 20.63
CA ASP A 242 20.71 -22.59 20.11
C ASP A 242 21.86 -22.41 19.12
N SER A 243 23.01 -21.95 19.64
CA SER A 243 24.29 -22.06 18.92
C SER A 243 25.45 -21.91 19.90
N LYS A 244 25.52 -22.78 20.92
CA LYS A 244 26.72 -23.02 21.75
C LYS A 244 26.51 -24.24 22.67
N SER A 245 26.58 -25.45 22.11
CA SER A 245 26.92 -26.67 22.86
C SER A 245 27.05 -27.91 21.94
N ILE A 246 27.89 -27.82 20.90
CA ILE A 246 28.47 -29.03 20.32
C ILE A 246 29.96 -28.75 20.12
N LYS A 247 30.71 -28.88 21.20
CA LYS A 247 32.12 -29.26 21.22
C LYS A 247 32.49 -29.63 22.65
N ASP A 248 32.85 -30.89 22.78
CA ASP A 248 33.77 -31.49 23.75
C ASP A 248 33.22 -32.10 25.05
N SER A 249 33.45 -33.43 25.11
CA SER A 249 33.64 -34.30 26.27
C SER A 249 32.42 -35.01 26.88
N LYS A 250 32.22 -36.27 26.48
CA LYS A 250 32.44 -37.43 27.36
C LYS A 250 32.35 -38.75 26.58
N SER A 251 33.52 -39.26 26.25
CA SER A 251 33.79 -40.69 26.16
C SER A 251 33.66 -41.34 27.54
N ILE A 252 33.40 -42.66 27.56
CA ILE A 252 33.80 -43.67 28.56
C ILE A 252 32.66 -44.26 29.43
N LYS A 253 32.49 -45.59 29.18
CA LYS A 253 32.01 -46.68 30.06
C LYS A 253 30.52 -46.78 30.35
N ASP A 254 29.89 -47.72 29.63
CA ASP A 254 29.16 -48.80 30.29
C ASP A 254 29.62 -50.14 29.70
N SER A 255 30.14 -50.99 30.57
CA SER A 255 30.61 -52.33 30.27
C SER A 255 29.97 -53.31 31.25
N ARG A 256 29.61 -54.48 30.72
CA ARG A 256 29.24 -55.74 31.40
C ARG A 256 27.78 -55.79 31.84
N SER A 257 27.03 -56.86 31.63
CA SER A 257 27.25 -58.20 31.03
C SER A 257 25.84 -58.84 30.90
N ILE A 258 25.58 -59.83 30.05
CA ILE A 258 25.60 -61.26 30.43
C ILE A 258 25.17 -62.12 29.21
N LYS A 259 26.08 -63.04 28.84
CA LYS A 259 25.90 -64.44 28.36
C LYS A 259 25.32 -64.78 26.98
N ASP A 260 26.24 -65.17 26.10
CA ASP A 260 26.42 -66.52 25.52
C ASP A 260 25.20 -67.46 25.32
N SER A 261 24.93 -67.80 24.06
CA SER A 261 24.81 -69.18 23.54
C SER A 261 24.71 -69.12 22.01
N ARG A 262 25.77 -69.44 21.26
CA ARG A 262 26.03 -70.76 20.62
C ARG A 262 24.78 -71.42 20.02
N PHE A 263 24.72 -71.54 18.69
CA PHE A 263 24.32 -72.72 17.87
C PHE A 263 24.25 -72.26 16.39
N MET A 264 25.26 -72.43 15.54
CA MET A 264 25.59 -73.61 14.71
C MET A 264 24.45 -74.11 13.78
N LYS A 265 24.80 -74.20 12.48
CA LYS A 265 24.10 -74.81 11.32
C LYS A 265 22.97 -73.94 10.75
N GLY A 266 22.82 -73.70 9.44
CA GLY A 266 23.38 -74.26 8.21
C GLY A 266 22.31 -74.10 7.11
N GLY A 267 22.71 -73.98 5.83
CA GLY A 267 21.80 -74.25 4.70
C GLY A 267 21.42 -73.07 3.79
N THR A 268 22.30 -72.72 2.84
CA THR A 268 22.22 -73.14 1.42
C THR A 268 20.92 -72.95 0.59
N LEU A 269 21.08 -72.27 -0.57
CA LEU A 269 20.40 -72.38 -1.89
C LEU A 269 18.89 -72.00 -1.93
N ILE A 270 18.34 -71.26 -2.90
CA ILE A 270 18.62 -70.99 -4.32
C ILE A 270 18.23 -69.53 -4.61
#